data_AF-K0R0B7-F1
#
_entry.id   AF-K0R0B7-F1
#
_cell.length_a   1.000
_cell.length_b   1.000
_cell.length_c   1.000
_cell.angle_alpha   90.00
_cell.angle_beta   90.00
_cell.angle_gamma   90.00
#
_symmetry.space_group_name_H-M   'P 1'
#
loop_
_entity.id
_entity.type
_entity.pdbx_description
1 polymer ?
#
loop_
_entity_poly.entity_id
_entity_poly.type
_entity_poly.pdbx_seq_one_letter_code
_entity_poly.pdbx_strand_id
1 'polypeptide(L)' 'MSARKLLIGDDGAVCKLEYFDIEGVAEQVRIAFSVADVPFEDVRVAWSDWGSKKPTTKYGQLPQLILPDGTI' A
#
# COMPACT_ATOMS: atom_id res chain seq x y z
N MET A 1 -19.32 -6.61 -5.94
CA MET A 1 -18.72 -6.27 -7.24
C MET A 1 -18.04 -4.89 -7.25
N SER A 2 -18.63 -3.82 -6.70
CA SER A 2 -18.08 -2.45 -6.80
C SER A 2 -16.73 -2.23 -6.07
N ALA A 3 -16.55 -2.73 -4.84
CA ALA A 3 -15.34 -2.47 -4.05
C ALA A 3 -14.06 -3.11 -4.63
N ARG A 4 -14.16 -4.27 -5.30
CA ARG A 4 -12.99 -4.95 -5.87
C ARG A 4 -12.40 -4.18 -7.07
N LYS A 5 -13.24 -3.47 -7.82
CA LYS A 5 -12.82 -2.59 -8.94
C LYS A 5 -12.05 -1.35 -8.48
N LEU A 6 -12.17 -0.97 -7.21
CA LEU A 6 -11.33 0.09 -6.63
C LEU A 6 -9.91 -0.40 -6.35
N LEU A 7 -9.76 -1.68 -5.99
CA LEU A 7 -8.49 -2.26 -5.55
C LEU A 7 -7.70 -2.89 -6.71
N ILE A 8 -8.38 -3.20 -7.81
CA ILE A 8 -7.80 -3.81 -9.00
C ILE A 8 -8.27 -2.97 -10.20
N GLY A 9 -7.31 -2.37 -10.89
CA GLY A 9 -7.54 -1.60 -12.11
C GLY A 9 -8.01 -2.47 -13.26
N ASP A 10 -8.70 -1.86 -14.22
CA ASP A 10 -9.23 -2.55 -15.41
C ASP A 10 -8.10 -3.10 -16.33
N ASP A 11 -6.88 -2.58 -16.19
CA ASP A 11 -5.65 -2.97 -16.89
C ASP A 11 -4.82 -4.03 -16.14
N GLY A 12 -5.30 -4.50 -14.98
CA GLY A 12 -4.57 -5.43 -14.11
C GLY A 12 -3.61 -4.75 -13.13
N ALA A 13 -3.58 -3.41 -13.06
CA ALA A 13 -2.88 -2.69 -12.01
C ALA A 13 -3.48 -3.02 -10.62
N VAL A 14 -2.64 -3.08 -9.60
CA VAL A 14 -3.02 -3.42 -8.23
C VAL A 14 -2.62 -2.32 -7.25
N CYS A 15 -3.24 -2.31 -6.07
CA CYS A 15 -2.82 -1.40 -5.01
C CYS A 15 -1.36 -1.62 -4.59
N LYS A 16 -0.69 -0.55 -4.15
CA LYS A 16 0.64 -0.61 -3.49
C LYS A 16 0.50 -0.22 -2.03
N LEU A 17 0.94 -1.08 -1.12
CA LEU A 17 1.04 -0.79 0.31
C LEU A 17 2.49 -0.49 0.63
N GLU A 18 2.80 0.76 0.95
CA GLU A 18 4.14 1.17 1.37
C GLU A 18 4.22 1.20 2.91
N TYR A 19 5.17 0.46 3.49
CA TYR A 19 5.47 0.53 4.92
C TYR A 19 6.89 0.07 5.22
N PHE A 20 7.34 0.22 6.47
CA PHE A 20 8.59 -0.37 6.92
C PHE A 20 8.55 -1.90 6.85
N ASP A 21 9.73 -2.53 6.82
CA ASP A 21 9.90 -3.99 6.88
C ASP A 21 9.65 -4.54 8.29
N ILE A 22 8.45 -4.29 8.80
CA ILE A 22 7.87 -4.80 10.05
C ILE A 22 6.35 -5.00 9.83
N GLU A 23 5.69 -5.73 10.72
CA GLU A 23 4.23 -5.88 10.68
C GLU A 23 3.54 -4.53 10.94
N GLY A 24 3.71 -4.01 12.16
CA GLY A 24 3.18 -2.72 12.61
C GLY A 24 1.71 -2.49 12.26
N VAL A 25 1.36 -1.24 11.94
CA VAL A 25 -0.02 -0.87 11.57
C VAL A 25 -0.40 -1.31 10.14
N ALA A 26 0.58 -1.64 9.29
CA ALA A 26 0.31 -2.09 7.92
C ALA A 26 -0.19 -3.55 7.86
N GLU A 27 0.08 -4.34 8.89
CA GLU A 27 -0.28 -5.76 8.91
C GLU A 27 -1.78 -6.02 8.80
N GLN A 28 -2.59 -5.15 9.40
CA GLN A 28 -4.05 -5.22 9.29
C GLN A 28 -4.50 -5.14 7.82
N VAL A 29 -3.82 -4.32 7.01
CA VAL A 29 -4.10 -4.16 5.58
C VAL A 29 -3.60 -5.39 4.80
N ARG A 30 -2.42 -5.94 5.12
CA ARG A 30 -1.90 -7.17 4.49
C ARG A 30 -2.82 -8.37 4.72
N ILE A 31 -3.30 -8.54 5.96
CA ILE A 31 -4.26 -9.59 6.31
C ILE A 31 -5.57 -9.37 5.55
N ALA A 32 -6.08 -8.14 5.47
CA ALA A 32 -7.31 -7.84 4.74
C ALA A 32 -7.20 -8.21 3.25
N PHE A 33 -6.09 -7.87 2.59
CA PHE A 33 -5.85 -8.27 1.20
C PHE A 33 -5.75 -9.79 1.04
N SER A 34 -5.03 -10.46 1.93
CA SER A 34 -4.85 -11.91 1.88
C SER A 34 -6.16 -12.67 2.09
N VAL A 35 -6.96 -12.29 3.09
CA VAL A 35 -8.26 -12.90 3.38
C VAL A 35 -9.26 -12.66 2.24
N ALA A 36 -9.17 -11.51 1.56
CA ALA A 36 -10.05 -11.16 0.45
C ALA A 36 -9.60 -11.69 -0.92
N ASP A 37 -8.45 -12.38 -0.99
CA ASP A 37 -7.82 -12.83 -2.24
C ASP A 37 -7.70 -11.68 -3.27
N VAL A 38 -7.17 -10.56 -2.78
CA VAL A 38 -6.89 -9.36 -3.59
C VAL A 38 -5.38 -9.22 -3.73
N PRO A 39 -4.84 -9.29 -4.96
CA PRO A 39 -3.42 -9.06 -5.19
C PRO A 39 -3.05 -7.60 -4.91
N PHE A 40 -1.86 -7.38 -4.35
CA PHE A 40 -1.30 -6.05 -4.08
C PHE A 40 0.23 -6.12 -4.07
N GLU A 41 0.89 -4.98 -4.22
CA GLU A 41 2.34 -4.84 -4.04
C GLU A 41 2.65 -4.45 -2.58
N ASP A 42 3.40 -5.29 -1.86
CA ASP A 42 3.92 -4.98 -0.51
C ASP A 42 5.30 -4.29 -0.64
N VAL A 43 5.30 -2.96 -0.67
CA VAL A 43 6.50 -2.15 -0.86
C VAL A 43 7.15 -1.86 0.49
N ARG A 44 8.27 -2.54 0.75
CA ARG A 44 9.00 -2.45 2.02
C ARG A 44 10.07 -1.38 1.96
N VAL A 45 9.87 -0.33 2.76
CA VAL A 45 10.77 0.82 2.89
C VAL A 45 11.84 0.50 3.92
N ALA A 46 13.11 0.53 3.49
CA ALA A 46 14.23 0.44 4.41
C ALA A 46 14.32 1.70 5.30
N TRP A 47 14.68 1.52 6.57
CA TRP A 47 14.83 2.64 7.50
C TRP A 47 15.87 3.68 7.03
N SER A 48 16.91 3.25 6.30
CA SER A 48 17.92 4.14 5.69
C SER A 48 17.32 5.12 4.68
N ASP A 49 16.25 4.70 4.01
CA ASP A 49 15.64 5.44 2.90
C ASP A 49 14.52 6.36 3.42
N TRP A 50 14.15 6.23 4.70
CA TRP A 50 13.06 6.99 5.28
C TRP A 50 13.31 8.50 5.26
N GLY A 51 14.55 8.93 5.50
CA GLY A 51 14.91 10.34 5.52
C GLY A 51 14.61 11.05 4.19
N SER A 52 14.89 10.40 3.06
CA SER A 52 14.62 10.92 1.72
C SER A 52 13.17 10.70 1.27
N LYS A 53 12.53 9.61 1.71
CA LYS A 53 11.13 9.28 1.36
C LYS A 53 10.10 10.10 2.14
N LYS A 54 10.34 10.41 3.43
CA LYS A 54 9.38 11.10 4.29
C LYS A 54 8.77 12.37 3.67
N PRO A 55 9.55 13.29 3.07
CA PRO A 55 9.00 14.49 2.44
C PRO A 55 8.07 14.23 1.25
N THR A 56 8.13 13.04 0.64
CA THR A 56 7.29 12.65 -0.50
C THR A 56 6.00 11.96 -0.06
N THR A 57 5.87 11.57 1.20
CA THR A 57 4.68 10.89 1.72
C THR A 57 3.59 11.89 2.12
N LYS A 58 2.32 11.51 1.94
CA LYS A 58 1.15 12.27 2.38
C LYS A 58 1.21 12.40 3.90
N TYR A 59 1.22 13.64 4.37
CA TYR A 59 1.38 13.99 5.79
C TYR A 59 2.71 13.58 6.45
N GLY A 60 3.72 13.14 5.68
CA GLY A 60 5.01 12.75 6.24
C GLY A 60 4.97 11.43 7.02
N GLN A 61 4.09 10.50 6.64
CA GLN A 61 3.77 9.28 7.38
C GLN A 61 3.72 8.04 6.48
N LEU A 62 3.95 6.88 7.12
CA LEU A 62 3.65 5.55 6.62
C LEU A 62 2.74 4.84 7.65
N PRO A 63 1.88 3.90 7.25
CA PRO A 63 1.75 3.32 5.90
C PRO A 63 1.00 4.24 4.93
N GLN A 64 1.25 4.02 3.63
CA GLN A 64 0.45 4.58 2.55
C GLN A 64 -0.14 3.44 1.70
N LEU A 65 -1.44 3.52 1.44
CA LEU A 65 -2.09 2.65 0.45
C LEU A 65 -2.33 3.47 -0.81
N ILE A 66 -1.67 3.11 -1.91
CA ILE A 66 -1.81 3.75 -3.20
C ILE A 66 -2.75 2.89 -4.04
N LEU A 67 -3.88 3.44 -4.46
CA LEU A 67 -4.84 2.78 -5.35
C LEU A 67 -4.31 2.73 -6.80
N PRO A 68 -4.87 1.87 -7.67
CA PRO A 68 -4.45 1.78 -9.08
C PRO A 68 -4.55 3.11 -9.85
N ASP A 69 -5.46 4.00 -9.46
CA ASP A 69 -5.61 5.34 -10.07
C ASP A 69 -4.62 6.39 -9.51
N GLY A 70 -3.75 5.99 -8.59
CA GLY A 70 -2.75 6.86 -7.95
C GLY A 70 -3.24 7.58 -6.69
N THR A 71 -4.49 7.38 -6.28
CA THR A 71 -5.03 7.97 -5.03
C THR A 71 -4.35 7.37 -3.81
N ILE A 72 -4.07 8.22 -2.80
CA ILE A 72 -3.50 7.87 -1.49
C ILE A 72 -4.48 8.19 -0.37
#